data_AF-A0A0A9FXX1-F1
#
_entry.id   AF-A0A0A9FXX1-F1
#
_cell.length_a   1.000
_cell.length_b   1.000
_cell.length_c   1.000
_cell.angle_alpha   90.00
_cell.angle_beta   90.00
_cell.angle_gamma   90.00
#
_symmetry.space_group_name_H-M   'P 1'
#
loop_
_entity.id
_entity.type
_entity.pdbx_description
1 polymer ?
#
loop_
_entity_poly.entity_id
_entity_poly.type
_entity_poly.pdbx_seq_one_letter_code
_entity_poly.pdbx_strand_id
1 'polypeptide(L)' 'MAGDVDTRKSTSGCIFFLGCSPISWHSLKQRVVALSSCEAEYIAATSAACQGVWLA' A
#
# COMPACT_ATOMS: atom_id res chain seq x y z
N MET A 1 16.86 -6.48 -11.56
CA MET A 1 15.59 -6.99 -12.10
C MET A 1 14.64 -5.82 -12.28
N ALA A 2 14.20 -5.63 -13.53
CA ALA A 2 13.12 -4.78 -14.05
C ALA A 2 12.57 -3.67 -13.13
N GLY A 3 13.11 -2.46 -13.29
CA GLY A 3 12.37 -1.24 -12.96
C GLY A 3 11.27 -1.05 -13.99
N ASP A 4 10.02 -1.04 -13.53
CA ASP A 4 8.82 -0.74 -14.31
C ASP A 4 8.98 0.65 -14.97
N VAL A 5 9.34 0.64 -16.26
CA VAL A 5 9.58 1.85 -17.06
C VAL A 5 8.27 2.56 -17.47
N ASP A 6 7.11 1.95 -17.23
CA ASP A 6 5.87 2.35 -17.89
C ASP A 6 4.84 3.00 -16.95
N THR A 7 5.11 3.12 -15.65
CA THR A 7 4.15 3.81 -14.78
C THR A 7 4.82 4.43 -13.57
N ARG A 8 4.79 5.76 -13.44
CA ARG A 8 5.17 6.51 -12.21
C ARG A 8 4.27 6.21 -10.99
N LYS A 9 3.57 5.06 -10.97
CA LYS A 9 2.71 4.63 -9.87
C LYS A 9 3.60 3.95 -8.83
N SER A 10 3.63 4.51 -7.63
CA SER A 10 4.35 3.90 -6.52
C SER A 10 3.70 2.57 -6.14
N THR A 11 4.49 1.67 -5.56
CA THR A 11 3.97 0.44 -4.96
C THR A 11 3.85 0.69 -3.45
N SER A 12 2.65 0.52 -2.91
CA SER A 12 2.38 0.66 -1.48
C SER A 12 2.19 -0.71 -0.86
N GLY A 13 2.91 -0.99 0.22
CA GLY A 13 2.80 -2.22 0.98
C GLY A 13 2.32 -1.96 2.41
N CYS A 14 1.53 -2.87 2.96
CA CYS A 14 1.23 -2.87 4.39
C CYS A 14 1.20 -4.29 4.95
N ILE A 15 1.45 -4.41 6.26
CA ILE A 15 1.45 -5.67 7.00
C ILE A 15 0.68 -5.45 8.30
N PHE A 16 -0.30 -6.31 8.57
CA PHE A 16 -1.07 -6.34 9.81
C PHE A 16 -0.57 -7.45 10.72
N PHE A 17 -0.44 -7.12 12.00
CA PHE A 17 -0.03 -8.05 13.04
C PHE A 17 -1.15 -8.22 14.07
N LEU A 18 -1.32 -9.45 14.53
CA LEU A 18 -2.08 -9.78 15.74
C LEU A 18 -1.08 -10.23 16.80
N GLY A 19 -0.79 -9.35 17.76
CA GLY A 19 0.33 -9.55 18.69
C GLY A 19 1.66 -9.58 17.94
N CYS A 20 2.42 -10.67 18.07
CA CYS A 20 3.70 -10.86 17.37
C CYS A 20 3.56 -11.59 16.02
N SER A 21 2.35 -11.99 15.62
CA SER A 21 2.12 -12.81 14.43
C SER A 21 1.58 -11.96 13.28
N PRO A 22 2.24 -11.94 12.09
CA PRO A 22 1.68 -11.29 10.92
C PRO A 22 0.45 -12.08 10.44
N ILE A 23 -0.70 -11.42 10.35
CA ILE A 23 -1.97 -12.04 9.96
C ILE A 23 -2.39 -11.73 8.52
N SER A 24 -1.92 -10.61 7.98
CA SER A 24 -2.25 -10.18 6.62
C SER A 24 -1.16 -9.26 6.10
N TRP A 25 -0.86 -9.36 4.82
CA TRP A 25 0.01 -8.43 4.12
C TRP A 25 -0.51 -8.21 2.72
N HIS A 26 -0.32 -7.00 2.21
CA HIS A 26 -0.57 -6.71 0.81
C HIS A 26 0.50 -5.79 0.25
N SER A 27 0.71 -5.92 -1.06
CA SER A 27 1.50 -4.98 -1.84
C SER A 27 0.65 -4.63 -3.06
N LEU A 28 0.19 -3.38 -3.12
CA LEU A 28 -0.66 -2.88 -4.19
C LEU A 28 0.12 -1.81 -4.96
N LYS A 29 0.22 -1.97 -6.28
CA LYS A 29 0.59 -0.85 -7.14
C LYS A 29 -0.51 0.20 -7.03
N GLN A 30 -0.16 1.44 -6.71
CA GLN A 30 -1.13 2.52 -6.62
C GLN A 30 -1.91 2.59 -7.93
N ARG A 31 -3.23 2.79 -7.86
CA ARG A 31 -4.08 2.86 -9.07
C ARG A 31 -3.85 4.16 -9.86
N VAL A 32 -3.45 5.20 -9.15
CA VAL A 32 -3.17 6.55 -9.66
C VAL A 32 -1.70 6.89 -9.45
N VAL A 33 -1.13 7.70 -10.34
CA VAL A 33 0.21 8.28 -10.17
C VAL A 33 0.07 9.39 -9.13
N ALA A 34 0.72 9.23 -7.98
CA ALA A 34 0.76 10.31 -6.99
C ALA A 34 1.60 11.48 -7.53
N LEU A 35 1.12 12.71 -7.35
CA LEU A 35 1.82 13.91 -7.77
C LEU A 35 2.82 14.40 -6.72
N SER A 36 2.77 13.83 -5.51
CA SER A 36 3.69 14.09 -4.41
C SER A 36 3.91 12.84 -3.53
N SER A 37 4.96 12.84 -2.71
CA SER A 37 5.18 11.79 -1.71
C SER A 37 4.04 11.75 -0.68
N CYS A 38 3.55 12.90 -0.23
CA CYS A 38 2.43 12.97 0.72
C CYS A 38 1.15 12.34 0.16
N GLU A 39 0.86 12.57 -1.13
CA GLU A 39 -0.26 11.92 -1.80
C GLU A 39 -0.05 10.41 -1.90
N ALA A 40 1.17 9.96 -2.19
CA ALA A 40 1.50 8.53 -2.21
C ALA A 40 1.31 7.88 -0.83
N GLU A 41 1.75 8.54 0.24
CA GLU A 41 1.57 8.11 1.63
C GLU A 41 0.08 8.07 2.01
N TYR A 42 -0.70 9.08 1.60
CA TYR A 42 -2.14 9.12 1.84
C TYR A 42 -2.88 7.97 1.15
N ILE A 43 -2.53 7.67 -0.11
CA ILE A 43 -3.10 6.53 -0.85
C ILE A 43 -2.76 5.21 -0.14
N ALA A 44 -1.51 5.05 0.31
CA ALA A 44 -1.06 3.86 1.04
C ALA A 44 -1.78 3.69 2.39
N ALA A 45 -1.94 4.79 3.14
CA ALA A 45 -2.64 4.79 4.42
C ALA A 45 -4.13 4.46 4.25
N THR A 46 -4.76 5.00 3.20
CA THR A 46 -6.16 4.71 2.89
C THR A 46 -6.36 3.24 2.51
N SER A 47 -5.46 2.65 1.71
CA SER A 47 -5.56 1.23 1.37
C SER A 47 -5.33 0.32 2.58
N ALA A 48 -4.40 0.69 3.46
CA ALA A 48 -4.21 0.01 4.74
C ALA A 48 -5.46 0.14 5.63
N ALA A 49 -6.04 1.33 5.78
CA ALA A 49 -7.24 1.52 6.59
C ALA A 49 -8.42 0.66 6.09
N CYS A 50 -8.67 0.63 4.77
CA CYS A 50 -9.70 -0.24 4.19
C CYS A 50 -9.47 -1.72 4.50
N GLN A 51 -8.22 -2.18 4.44
CA GLN A 51 -7.89 -3.55 4.83
C GLN A 51 -8.04 -3.81 6.32
N GLY A 52 -7.67 -2.84 7.17
CA GLY A 52 -7.88 -2.93 8.61
C GLY A 52 -9.36 -3.06 8.96
N VAL A 53 -10.24 -2.29 8.29
CA VAL A 53 -11.70 -2.41 8.44
C VAL A 53 -12.22 -3.76 7.95
N TRP A 54 -11.65 -4.33 6.89
CA TRP A 54 -12.04 -5.66 6.41
C TRP A 54 -11.60 -6.80 7.35
N LEU A 55 -10.50 -6.60 8.09
CA LEU A 55 -9.97 -7.57 9.07
C LEU A 55 -10.65 -7.47 10.44
N ALA A 56 -11.34 -6.36 10.74
CA ALA A 56 -12.10 -6.15 11.97
C ALA A 56 -13.42 -6.94 11.95
#